data_AF-A0A165P7L9-F1
#
_entry.id   AF-A0A165P7L9-F1
#
_cell.length_a   1.000
_cell.length_b   1.000
_cell.length_c   1.000
_cell.angle_alpha   90.00
_cell.angle_beta   90.00
_cell.angle_gamma   90.00
#
_symmetry.space_group_name_H-M   'P 1'
#
loop_
_entity.id
_entity.type
_entity.pdbx_description
1 polymer ?
#
loop_
_entity_poly.entity_id
_entity_poly.type
_entity_poly.pdbx_seq_one_letter_code
_entity_poly.pdbx_strand_id
1 'polypeptide(L)'
;MASIYTPVIVYPFWTPDLEWLEITVTNDRPYTGNELFPMVHAFQVSPLNNTVLMSEWGLVAILPEGATSTNAWMLLNVTVTLADGRTYTPTSLAYAELVDPQIIMTPGTGYTFTLSAKGGVAPYTWVDHPAGTVGYFVDVITDTPLNGFYLVPGIDRTLRFVLHAALSTVTEQDPAHFVVRSVWNNTHV
;
A
#
# COMPACT_ATOMS: atom_id res chain seq x y z
N MET A 1 11.13 -2.21 0.73
CA MET A 1 11.92 -1.99 1.96
C MET A 1 12.13 -0.52 2.33
N ALA A 2 11.99 0.47 1.43
CA ALA A 2 12.13 1.88 1.83
C ALA A 2 11.02 2.36 2.81
N SER A 3 9.77 1.95 2.59
CA SER A 3 8.58 2.30 3.41
C SER A 3 8.54 1.73 4.84
N ILE A 4 9.55 0.98 5.27
CA ILE A 4 9.75 0.58 6.68
C ILE A 4 10.83 1.41 7.39
N TYR A 5 11.42 2.39 6.70
CA TYR A 5 12.40 3.35 7.22
C TYR A 5 12.02 4.80 6.92
N THR A 6 10.79 5.03 6.41
CA THR A 6 10.19 6.36 6.43
C THR A 6 10.04 6.82 7.89
N PRO A 7 9.88 8.13 8.16
CA PRO A 7 10.05 8.67 9.52
C PRO A 7 8.98 8.15 10.52
N VAL A 8 8.02 7.39 9.99
CA VAL A 8 6.61 7.34 10.35
C VAL A 8 6.02 6.06 9.74
N ILE A 9 5.36 5.26 10.58
CA ILE A 9 5.33 3.80 10.51
C ILE A 9 4.19 3.30 11.41
N VAL A 10 3.09 2.83 10.82
CA VAL A 10 2.06 2.07 11.55
C VAL A 10 2.37 0.57 11.51
N TYR A 11 2.57 -0.09 12.65
CA TYR A 11 2.70 -1.54 12.69
C TYR A 11 1.44 -2.16 13.33
N PRO A 12 0.58 -2.81 12.52
CA PRO A 12 -0.36 -3.79 13.02
C PRO A 12 0.39 -5.11 13.33
N PHE A 13 0.32 -5.54 14.58
CA PHE A 13 0.72 -6.87 15.02
C PHE A 13 -0.55 -7.71 15.22
N TRP A 14 -0.71 -8.76 14.42
CA TRP A 14 -1.82 -9.70 14.52
C TRP A 14 -1.32 -11.03 15.04
N THR A 15 -1.99 -11.56 16.06
CA THR A 15 -1.77 -12.92 16.56
C THR A 15 -3.02 -13.76 16.26
N PRO A 16 -3.05 -14.53 15.15
CA PRO A 16 -4.25 -15.23 14.69
C PRO A 16 -4.86 -16.16 15.75
N ASP A 17 -4.03 -16.94 16.45
CA ASP A 17 -4.46 -17.92 17.44
C ASP A 17 -5.16 -17.30 18.67
N LEU A 18 -5.04 -15.97 18.85
CA LEU A 18 -5.62 -15.20 19.94
C LEU A 18 -6.69 -14.20 19.49
N GLU A 19 -6.95 -14.09 18.18
CA GLU A 19 -7.73 -13.01 17.55
C GLU A 19 -7.34 -11.60 18.06
N TRP A 20 -6.04 -11.39 18.31
CA TRP A 20 -5.52 -10.17 18.96
C TRP A 20 -4.78 -9.27 17.98
N LEU A 21 -5.25 -8.02 17.85
CA LEU A 21 -4.66 -6.96 17.02
C LEU A 21 -4.12 -5.83 17.90
N GLU A 22 -2.81 -5.63 17.89
CA GLU A 22 -2.16 -4.44 18.45
C GLU A 22 -1.74 -3.50 17.31
N ILE A 23 -2.13 -2.22 17.38
CA ILE A 23 -1.71 -1.20 16.41
C ILE A 23 -0.80 -0.19 17.10
N THR A 24 0.46 -0.17 16.68
CA THR A 24 1.48 0.81 17.10
C THR A 24 1.74 1.81 15.99
N VAL A 25 2.07 3.06 16.34
CA VAL A 25 2.19 4.14 15.35
C VAL A 25 3.39 5.05 15.56
N THR A 26 4.03 5.32 14.43
CA THR A 26 4.88 6.46 14.11
C THR A 26 4.16 7.21 12.98
N ASN A 27 4.30 8.54 12.89
CA ASN A 27 3.16 9.48 12.80
C ASN A 27 3.00 10.36 11.49
N ASP A 28 2.02 10.21 10.52
CA ASP A 28 1.28 11.31 9.74
C ASP A 28 0.76 11.14 8.24
N ARG A 29 -0.25 11.96 7.83
CA ARG A 29 -0.81 12.46 6.53
C ARG A 29 -1.03 11.60 5.26
N PRO A 30 -2.06 11.97 4.44
CA PRO A 30 -3.16 11.02 4.21
C PRO A 30 -3.56 10.91 2.72
N TYR A 31 -4.68 10.22 2.41
CA TYR A 31 -5.78 10.63 1.51
C TYR A 31 -6.79 9.46 1.35
N THR A 32 -7.88 9.66 0.60
CA THR A 32 -9.23 9.12 0.93
C THR A 32 -9.84 8.12 -0.07
N GLY A 33 -10.71 7.23 0.42
CA GLY A 33 -11.64 6.38 -0.35
C GLY A 33 -13.00 6.26 0.36
N ASN A 34 -13.94 5.46 -0.17
CA ASN A 34 -15.27 5.29 0.45
C ASN A 34 -15.18 4.43 1.74
N GLU A 35 -15.48 5.05 2.86
CA GLU A 35 -15.26 4.55 4.22
C GLU A 35 -16.48 3.78 4.75
N LEU A 36 -16.29 2.52 5.17
CA LEU A 36 -17.37 1.70 5.75
C LEU A 36 -17.68 2.11 7.20
N PHE A 37 -16.65 2.47 7.98
CA PHE A 37 -16.77 2.94 9.36
C PHE A 37 -15.53 3.75 9.76
N PRO A 38 -15.65 5.06 10.09
CA PRO A 38 -14.52 5.86 10.53
C PRO A 38 -14.16 5.57 11.99
N MET A 39 -12.87 5.31 12.26
CA MET A 39 -12.30 5.37 13.62
C MET A 39 -11.13 6.36 13.65
N VAL A 40 -11.21 7.34 14.55
CA VAL A 40 -10.17 8.38 14.71
C VAL A 40 -9.72 8.39 16.17
N HIS A 41 -8.47 8.00 16.39
CA HIS A 41 -7.84 7.99 17.70
C HIS A 41 -6.71 9.03 17.74
N ALA A 42 -6.82 10.00 18.66
CA ALA A 42 -5.72 10.92 18.96
C ALA A 42 -4.66 10.22 19.81
N PHE A 43 -3.39 10.50 19.55
CA PHE A 43 -2.28 9.92 20.32
C PHE A 43 -1.12 10.91 20.50
N GLN A 44 -0.27 10.61 21.48
CA GLN A 44 1.06 11.19 21.64
C GLN A 44 2.07 10.06 21.83
N VAL A 45 3.25 10.24 21.24
CA VAL A 45 4.39 9.33 21.42
C VAL A 45 5.66 10.17 21.55
N SER A 46 6.51 9.82 22.51
CA SER A 46 7.80 10.49 22.72
C SER A 46 8.82 10.05 21.65
N PRO A 47 9.86 10.86 21.37
CA PRO A 47 10.96 10.44 20.51
C PRO A 47 11.56 9.09 20.96
N LEU A 48 11.82 8.19 20.01
CA LEU A 48 12.35 6.84 20.23
C LEU A 48 11.48 5.97 21.17
N ASN A 49 10.16 6.12 21.10
CA ASN A 49 9.20 5.34 21.89
C ASN A 49 8.01 4.87 21.03
N ASN A 50 7.18 3.97 21.56
CA ASN A 50 5.93 3.52 20.95
C ASN A 50 4.73 3.81 21.87
N THR A 51 3.52 3.76 21.29
CA THR A 51 2.26 3.78 22.06
C THR A 51 1.25 2.84 21.40
N VAL A 52 0.39 2.23 22.21
CA VAL A 52 -0.76 1.45 21.74
C VAL A 52 -1.90 2.43 21.49
N LEU A 53 -2.47 2.38 20.28
CA LEU A 53 -3.58 3.25 19.87
C LEU A 53 -4.95 2.60 20.07
N MET A 54 -5.02 1.30 19.83
CA MET A 54 -6.20 0.47 19.90
C MET A 54 -5.77 -0.96 20.21
N SER A 55 -6.55 -1.66 21.03
CA SER A 55 -6.36 -3.07 21.37
C SER A 55 -7.74 -3.70 21.57
N GLU A 56 -8.33 -4.13 20.46
CA GLU A 56 -9.64 -4.81 20.44
C GLU A 56 -9.46 -6.32 20.29
N TRP A 57 -10.46 -7.07 20.75
CA TRP A 57 -10.44 -8.54 20.77
C TRP A 57 -11.65 -9.11 20.03
N GLY A 58 -11.39 -10.03 19.11
CA GLY A 58 -12.41 -10.74 18.36
C GLY A 58 -12.97 -9.97 17.16
N LEU A 59 -13.22 -10.68 16.07
CA LEU A 59 -13.63 -10.07 14.80
C LEU A 59 -14.95 -9.28 14.88
N VAL A 60 -15.85 -9.62 15.82
CA VAL A 60 -17.13 -8.92 16.04
C VAL A 60 -16.95 -7.50 16.60
N ALA A 61 -15.85 -7.23 17.31
CA ALA A 61 -15.53 -5.89 17.81
C ALA A 61 -14.73 -5.06 16.77
N ILE A 62 -13.97 -5.73 15.90
CA ILE A 62 -13.04 -5.11 14.95
C ILE A 62 -13.71 -4.78 13.61
N LEU A 63 -14.67 -5.59 13.17
CA LEU A 63 -15.34 -5.45 11.88
C LEU A 63 -16.67 -4.69 12.00
N PRO A 64 -17.01 -3.81 11.03
CA PRO A 64 -18.33 -3.18 10.99
C PRO A 64 -19.44 -4.21 10.75
N GLU A 65 -20.68 -3.86 11.11
CA GLU A 65 -21.83 -4.75 10.97
C GLU A 65 -22.02 -5.25 9.52
N GLY A 66 -22.08 -6.57 9.34
CA GLY A 66 -22.19 -7.22 8.03
C GLY A 66 -20.87 -7.54 7.33
N ALA A 67 -19.73 -7.09 7.84
CA ALA A 67 -18.40 -7.47 7.34
C ALA A 67 -17.93 -8.82 7.90
N THR A 68 -17.09 -9.51 7.13
CA THR A 68 -16.40 -10.76 7.50
C THR A 68 -14.89 -10.59 7.38
N SER A 69 -14.11 -11.49 7.98
CA SER A 69 -12.65 -11.51 7.82
C SER A 69 -12.17 -11.84 6.40
N THR A 70 -13.06 -12.25 5.50
CA THR A 70 -12.75 -12.56 4.10
C THR A 70 -13.12 -11.43 3.14
N ASN A 71 -14.11 -10.59 3.47
CA ASN A 71 -14.62 -9.52 2.59
C ASN A 71 -14.24 -8.09 3.03
N ALA A 72 -13.55 -7.94 4.18
CA ALA A 72 -13.15 -6.64 4.72
C ALA A 72 -11.63 -6.49 4.87
N TRP A 73 -11.18 -5.24 4.76
CA TRP A 73 -9.79 -4.83 4.92
C TRP A 73 -9.76 -3.46 5.62
N MET A 74 -8.65 -3.14 6.29
CA MET A 74 -8.52 -1.90 7.07
C MET A 74 -7.42 -1.01 6.50
N LEU A 75 -7.78 0.21 6.13
CA LEU A 75 -6.85 1.28 5.78
C LEU A 75 -6.43 2.00 7.07
N LEU A 76 -5.15 1.91 7.43
CA LEU A 76 -4.60 2.62 8.57
C LEU A 76 -3.92 3.91 8.09
N ASN A 77 -4.74 4.95 7.98
CA ASN A 77 -4.28 6.32 7.79
C ASN A 77 -4.03 6.97 9.15
N VAL A 78 -2.84 7.53 9.34
CA VAL A 78 -2.46 8.22 10.57
C VAL A 78 -2.22 9.67 10.22
N THR A 79 -2.84 10.63 10.92
CA THR A 79 -2.75 12.07 10.59
C THR A 79 -2.21 12.84 11.79
N VAL A 80 -1.03 13.44 11.66
CA VAL A 80 -0.24 14.08 12.74
C VAL A 80 0.77 15.05 12.10
N THR A 81 2.10 14.96 12.29
CA THR A 81 3.08 15.70 11.47
C THR A 81 4.35 14.85 11.23
N LEU A 82 4.65 14.48 9.95
CA LEU A 82 5.84 13.79 9.33
C LEU A 82 5.67 12.49 8.43
N ALA A 83 4.61 12.37 7.61
CA ALA A 83 4.22 11.40 6.53
C ALA A 83 4.50 9.84 6.56
N ASP A 84 3.41 9.04 6.60
CA ASP A 84 3.05 7.82 5.83
C ASP A 84 1.75 7.10 6.30
N GLY A 85 1.08 6.37 5.39
CA GLY A 85 -0.11 5.51 5.65
C GLY A 85 0.08 4.03 5.23
N ARG A 86 -0.67 3.09 5.85
CA ARG A 86 -0.41 1.63 5.71
C ARG A 86 -1.67 0.75 5.67
N THR A 87 -1.50 -0.50 5.26
CA THR A 87 -2.58 -1.48 5.05
C THR A 87 -2.44 -2.72 5.90
N TYR A 88 -3.57 -3.19 6.44
CA TYR A 88 -3.68 -4.44 7.21
C TYR A 88 -4.62 -5.44 6.51
N THR A 89 -4.27 -6.72 6.57
CA THR A 89 -5.11 -7.84 6.08
C THR A 89 -5.35 -8.84 7.22
N PRO A 90 -6.61 -9.09 7.62
CA PRO A 90 -6.94 -9.93 8.78
C PRO A 90 -6.74 -11.43 8.54
N THR A 91 -6.58 -11.84 7.29
CA THR A 91 -6.25 -13.21 6.88
C THR A 91 -5.07 -13.20 5.91
N SER A 92 -4.45 -14.37 5.72
CA SER A 92 -3.43 -14.55 4.68
C SER A 92 -4.03 -14.27 3.31
N LEU A 93 -3.30 -13.55 2.44
CA LEU A 93 -3.73 -13.30 1.06
C LEU A 93 -3.94 -14.57 0.22
N ALA A 94 -3.41 -15.72 0.66
CA ALA A 94 -3.70 -17.01 0.05
C ALA A 94 -5.13 -17.53 0.31
N TYR A 95 -5.83 -16.94 1.29
CA TYR A 95 -7.21 -17.30 1.70
C TYR A 95 -8.18 -16.10 1.65
N ALA A 96 -7.70 -14.92 1.23
CA ALA A 96 -8.55 -13.75 1.05
C ALA A 96 -9.42 -13.91 -0.21
N GLU A 97 -10.66 -13.42 -0.18
CA GLU A 97 -11.55 -13.35 -1.34
C GLU A 97 -11.12 -12.19 -2.26
N LEU A 98 -9.93 -12.34 -2.86
CA LEU A 98 -9.42 -11.39 -3.84
C LEU A 98 -10.35 -11.37 -5.05
N VAL A 99 -10.48 -10.21 -5.67
CA VAL A 99 -11.16 -9.99 -6.94
C VAL A 99 -10.19 -9.31 -7.90
N ASP A 100 -10.46 -9.39 -9.20
CA ASP A 100 -9.62 -8.72 -10.20
C ASP A 100 -9.55 -7.21 -9.91
N PRO A 101 -8.35 -6.66 -9.63
CA PRO A 101 -8.20 -5.22 -9.40
C PRO A 101 -8.39 -4.37 -10.65
N GLN A 102 -8.32 -4.96 -11.85
CA GLN A 102 -8.41 -4.27 -13.13
C GLN A 102 -7.49 -3.04 -13.18
N ILE A 103 -6.19 -3.27 -12.93
CA ILE A 103 -5.19 -2.20 -12.83
C ILE A 103 -5.00 -1.58 -14.21
N ILE A 104 -5.25 -0.28 -14.31
CA ILE A 104 -4.92 0.54 -15.47
C ILE A 104 -3.63 1.29 -15.14
N MET A 105 -2.61 1.15 -16.00
CA MET A 105 -1.40 1.95 -15.95
C MET A 105 -1.35 2.90 -17.15
N THR A 106 -1.41 4.20 -16.88
CA THR A 106 -1.36 5.25 -17.91
C THR A 106 0.03 5.90 -17.90
N PRO A 107 0.82 5.82 -19.00
CA PRO A 107 2.11 6.46 -19.07
C PRO A 107 1.97 7.99 -19.25
N GLY A 108 2.88 8.73 -18.61
CA GLY A 108 3.03 10.18 -18.73
C GLY A 108 4.42 10.57 -19.22
N THR A 109 4.77 11.84 -19.07
CA THR A 109 6.09 12.36 -19.46
C THR A 109 7.20 11.94 -18.48
N GLY A 110 8.44 11.82 -18.94
CA GLY A 110 9.60 11.56 -18.08
C GLY A 110 9.55 10.23 -17.31
N TYR A 111 9.03 9.18 -17.94
CA TYR A 111 8.76 7.86 -17.32
C TYR A 111 7.91 7.94 -16.05
N THR A 112 6.89 8.79 -16.07
CA THR A 112 5.82 8.75 -15.07
C THR A 112 4.74 7.75 -15.48
N PHE A 113 4.11 7.11 -14.49
CA PHE A 113 3.05 6.11 -14.67
C PHE A 113 1.99 6.34 -13.61
N THR A 114 0.77 6.69 -14.03
CA THR A 114 -0.38 6.76 -13.11
C THR A 114 -1.10 5.42 -13.12
N LEU A 115 -1.19 4.81 -11.95
CA LEU A 115 -1.84 3.53 -11.71
C LEU A 115 -3.18 3.74 -11.02
N SER A 116 -4.21 3.09 -11.54
CA SER A 116 -5.56 3.05 -10.98
C SER A 116 -6.05 1.62 -10.85
N ALA A 117 -6.55 1.22 -9.67
CA ALA A 117 -7.41 0.04 -9.57
C ALA A 117 -8.86 0.43 -9.92
N LYS A 118 -9.55 -0.38 -10.72
CA LYS A 118 -10.94 -0.11 -11.15
C LYS A 118 -11.94 -1.20 -10.76
N GLY A 119 -11.47 -2.41 -10.46
CA GLY A 119 -12.29 -3.52 -9.94
C GLY A 119 -12.26 -3.54 -8.41
N GLY A 120 -11.32 -4.30 -7.83
CA GLY A 120 -11.05 -4.32 -6.39
C GLY A 120 -9.68 -3.77 -5.97
N VAL A 121 -9.32 -3.95 -4.71
CA VAL A 121 -7.98 -3.64 -4.17
C VAL A 121 -6.94 -4.56 -4.81
N ALA A 122 -5.76 -4.03 -5.11
CA ALA A 122 -4.61 -4.77 -5.63
C ALA A 122 -3.49 -4.89 -4.57
N PRO A 123 -3.44 -5.97 -3.78
CA PRO A 123 -2.36 -6.20 -2.82
C PRO A 123 -1.02 -6.36 -3.54
N TYR A 124 0.01 -5.72 -2.98
CA TYR A 124 1.39 -5.72 -3.51
C TYR A 124 1.46 -5.47 -5.03
N THR A 125 0.79 -4.41 -5.47
CA THR A 125 0.97 -3.82 -6.80
C THR A 125 2.45 -3.59 -7.04
N TRP A 126 2.96 -4.23 -8.09
CA TRP A 126 4.35 -4.30 -8.44
C TRP A 126 4.53 -3.90 -9.90
N VAL A 127 5.35 -2.87 -10.13
CA VAL A 127 5.73 -2.44 -11.48
C VAL A 127 7.12 -2.98 -11.79
N ASP A 128 7.24 -3.66 -12.93
CA ASP A 128 8.49 -4.16 -13.49
C ASP A 128 8.94 -3.26 -14.65
N HIS A 129 10.23 -2.92 -14.67
CA HIS A 129 10.85 -2.15 -15.75
C HIS A 129 11.42 -3.08 -16.84
N PRO A 130 11.51 -2.64 -18.10
CA PRO A 130 11.98 -3.49 -19.19
C PRO A 130 13.46 -3.88 -19.06
N ALA A 131 13.80 -5.04 -19.64
CA ALA A 131 15.17 -5.52 -19.70
C ALA A 131 16.11 -4.51 -20.38
N GLY A 132 17.37 -4.46 -19.92
CA GLY A 132 18.37 -3.49 -20.41
C GLY A 132 18.29 -2.11 -19.75
N THR A 133 17.31 -1.86 -18.88
CA THR A 133 17.33 -0.70 -17.96
C THR A 133 17.78 -1.11 -16.56
N VAL A 134 18.42 -0.17 -15.86
CA VAL A 134 18.72 -0.22 -14.44
C VAL A 134 18.14 1.04 -13.81
N GLY A 135 17.35 0.91 -12.76
CA GLY A 135 16.68 2.05 -12.11
C GLY A 135 15.78 1.61 -10.96
N TYR A 136 14.96 2.53 -10.47
CA TYR A 136 13.97 2.26 -9.42
C TYR A 136 12.77 3.20 -9.56
N PHE A 137 11.64 2.85 -8.95
CA PHE A 137 10.44 3.68 -8.94
C PHE A 137 10.38 4.54 -7.68
N VAL A 138 9.94 5.79 -7.82
CA VAL A 138 9.59 6.71 -6.73
C VAL A 138 8.12 7.13 -6.85
N ASP A 139 7.42 7.34 -5.73
CA ASP A 139 6.14 8.05 -5.73
C ASP A 139 6.40 9.54 -6.00
N VAL A 140 5.67 10.14 -6.95
CA VAL A 140 5.93 11.55 -7.36
C VAL A 140 5.49 12.59 -6.34
N ILE A 141 4.68 12.20 -5.35
CA ILE A 141 4.16 13.10 -4.31
C ILE A 141 5.15 13.18 -3.14
N THR A 142 5.73 12.05 -2.73
CA THR A 142 6.66 11.95 -1.60
C THR A 142 8.14 11.99 -2.02
N ASP A 143 8.43 11.76 -3.31
CA ASP A 143 9.77 11.49 -3.88
C ASP A 143 10.52 10.32 -3.21
N THR A 144 9.80 9.45 -2.50
CA THR A 144 10.36 8.26 -1.84
C THR A 144 10.29 7.03 -2.75
N PRO A 145 11.28 6.11 -2.70
CA PRO A 145 11.23 4.87 -3.47
C PRO A 145 10.01 4.00 -3.11
N LEU A 146 9.16 3.71 -4.09
CA LEU A 146 7.90 2.98 -3.90
C LEU A 146 7.71 1.89 -4.96
N ASN A 147 7.56 0.65 -4.51
CA ASN A 147 7.09 -0.50 -5.29
C ASN A 147 6.55 -1.56 -4.31
N GLY A 148 5.63 -2.44 -4.73
CA GLY A 148 5.04 -3.46 -3.87
C GLY A 148 4.10 -2.90 -2.80
N PHE A 149 3.16 -2.04 -3.21
CA PHE A 149 2.20 -1.34 -2.35
C PHE A 149 0.76 -1.79 -2.60
N TYR A 150 -0.22 -1.35 -1.80
CA TYR A 150 -1.62 -1.63 -2.07
C TYR A 150 -2.21 -0.50 -2.92
N LEU A 151 -2.71 -0.83 -4.11
CA LEU A 151 -3.47 0.11 -4.94
C LEU A 151 -4.96 -0.10 -4.66
N VAL A 152 -5.67 0.96 -4.26
CA VAL A 152 -7.06 0.91 -3.81
C VAL A 152 -7.94 1.64 -4.82
N PRO A 153 -9.13 1.12 -5.19
CA PRO A 153 -10.04 1.82 -6.09
C PRO A 153 -10.36 3.25 -5.61
N GLY A 154 -10.20 4.22 -6.51
CA GLY A 154 -10.35 5.65 -6.20
C GLY A 154 -9.11 6.33 -5.61
N ILE A 155 -8.07 5.57 -5.21
CA ILE A 155 -6.79 6.10 -4.75
C ILE A 155 -5.73 5.82 -5.81
N ASP A 156 -5.69 6.66 -6.84
CA ASP A 156 -4.69 6.61 -7.90
C ASP A 156 -3.29 6.89 -7.32
N ARG A 157 -2.26 6.24 -7.89
CA ARG A 157 -0.86 6.42 -7.52
C ARG A 157 -0.02 6.75 -8.75
N THR A 158 0.77 7.81 -8.70
CA THR A 158 1.69 8.15 -9.79
C THR A 158 3.12 7.86 -9.36
N LEU A 159 3.77 6.97 -10.11
CA LEU A 159 5.18 6.63 -9.94
C LEU A 159 6.02 7.30 -11.02
N ARG A 160 7.31 7.50 -10.76
CA ARG A 160 8.34 7.87 -11.74
C ARG A 160 9.46 6.86 -11.72
N PHE A 161 9.86 6.36 -12.89
CA PHE A 161 11.05 5.51 -13.01
C PHE A 161 12.32 6.37 -13.11
N VAL A 162 13.19 6.25 -12.11
CA VAL A 162 14.51 6.91 -12.06
C VAL A 162 15.53 6.01 -12.75
N LEU A 163 15.76 6.27 -14.03
CA LEU A 163 16.73 5.55 -14.86
C LEU A 163 18.17 5.88 -14.45
N HIS A 164 18.99 4.87 -14.20
CA HIS A 164 20.43 4.98 -14.06
C HIS A 164 21.10 4.76 -15.43
N ALA A 165 21.21 5.83 -16.21
CA ALA A 165 21.68 5.78 -17.60
C ALA A 165 23.07 5.13 -17.75
N ALA A 166 24.02 5.39 -16.84
CA ALA A 166 25.37 4.83 -16.90
C ALA A 166 25.46 3.30 -16.69
N LEU A 167 24.43 2.68 -16.12
CA LEU A 167 24.35 1.22 -15.93
C LEU A 167 23.35 0.54 -16.88
N SER A 168 22.61 1.33 -17.66
CA SER A 168 21.57 0.82 -18.56
C SER A 168 22.17 0.59 -19.95
N THR A 169 21.94 -0.57 -20.55
CA THR A 169 22.30 -0.83 -21.95
C THR A 169 21.33 -0.16 -22.93
N VAL A 170 20.15 0.23 -22.45
CA VAL A 170 19.14 0.97 -23.20
C VAL A 170 18.69 2.19 -22.39
N THR A 171 18.89 3.40 -22.93
CA THR A 171 18.62 4.67 -22.23
C THR A 171 17.28 5.31 -22.62
N GLU A 172 16.70 4.91 -23.75
CA GLU A 172 15.37 5.32 -24.21
C GLU A 172 14.47 4.10 -24.32
N GLN A 173 13.31 4.13 -23.65
CA GLN A 173 12.36 3.02 -23.60
C GLN A 173 10.97 3.46 -24.04
N ASP A 174 10.26 2.55 -24.69
CA ASP A 174 8.82 2.68 -24.84
C ASP A 174 8.14 2.45 -23.47
N PRO A 175 7.34 3.42 -22.95
CA PRO A 175 6.55 3.22 -21.74
C PRO A 175 5.63 1.99 -21.79
N ALA A 176 5.25 1.51 -22.98
CA ALA A 176 4.45 0.30 -23.16
C ALA A 176 5.16 -1.01 -22.76
N HIS A 177 6.50 -1.00 -22.60
CA HIS A 177 7.24 -2.18 -22.13
C HIS A 177 7.33 -2.30 -20.60
N PHE A 178 6.78 -1.33 -19.86
CA PHE A 178 6.61 -1.45 -18.42
C PHE A 178 5.38 -2.30 -18.11
N VAL A 179 5.46 -3.17 -17.11
CA VAL A 179 4.39 -4.10 -16.76
C VAL A 179 3.99 -3.90 -15.31
N VAL A 180 2.69 -3.95 -15.02
CA VAL A 180 2.15 -3.96 -13.65
C VAL A 180 1.44 -5.28 -13.35
N ARG A 181 1.59 -5.76 -12.12
CA ARG A 181 0.92 -6.95 -11.57
C ARG A 181 0.63 -6.76 -10.08
N SER A 182 -0.12 -7.69 -9.50
CA SER A 182 -0.46 -7.76 -8.07
C SER A 182 -0.54 -9.22 -7.62
N VAL A 183 -0.82 -9.47 -6.33
CA VAL A 183 -1.01 -10.86 -5.83
C VAL A 183 -2.11 -11.62 -6.57
N TRP A 184 -3.17 -10.94 -7.05
CA TRP A 184 -4.23 -11.55 -7.85
C TRP A 184 -3.67 -12.30 -9.08
N ASN A 185 -2.72 -11.69 -9.79
CA ASN A 185 -2.13 -12.25 -11.00
C ASN A 185 -1.26 -13.50 -10.73
N ASN A 186 -0.87 -13.76 -9.48
CA ASN A 186 -0.12 -14.96 -9.11
C ASN A 186 -1.03 -16.16 -8.82
N THR A 187 -2.32 -15.92 -8.54
CA THR A 187 -3.29 -16.96 -8.15
C THR A 187 -4.34 -17.27 -9.22
N HIS A 188 -4.48 -16.39 -10.22
CA HIS A 188 -5.48 -16.48 -11.30
C HIS A 188 -4.79 -16.28 -12.66
N VAL A 189 -4.14 -17.34 -13.14
CA VAL A 189 -3.36 -17.41 -14.41
C VAL A 189 -4.17 -18.14 -15.49
#